data_AF-A0A1H7QJH0-F1
#
_entry.id   AF-A0A1H7QJH0-F1
#
_cell.length_a   1.000
_cell.length_b   1.000
_cell.length_c   1.000
_cell.angle_alpha   90.00
_cell.angle_beta   90.00
_cell.angle_gamma   90.00
#
_symmetry.space_group_name_H-M   'P 1'
#
loop_
_entity.id
_entity.type
_entity.pdbx_description
1 polymer ?
#
loop_
_entity_poly.entity_id
_entity_poly.type
_entity_poly.pdbx_seq_one_letter_code
_entity_poly.pdbx_strand_id
1 'polypeptide(L)'
;NEFIVYWLPRMEHNKYNLISFQSDKYTDTAKLKITPEPDSMLRVFMTYVPLDEAVDIEPQELSTFERSGFTVVEWGGSEIK
;
A
#
# COMPACT_ATOMS: atom_id res chain seq x y z
N ASN A 1 -7.49 -3.06 11.92
CA ASN A 1 -7.76 -4.51 11.86
C ASN A 1 -8.04 -4.99 10.43
N GLU A 2 -8.68 -4.18 9.57
CA GLU A 2 -9.09 -4.60 8.22
C GLU A 2 -7.94 -4.98 7.27
N PHE A 3 -6.78 -4.30 7.36
CA PHE A 3 -5.62 -4.61 6.53
C PHE A 3 -5.11 -6.04 6.77
N ILE A 4 -4.88 -6.40 8.03
CA ILE A 4 -4.40 -7.74 8.40
C ILE A 4 -5.46 -8.78 8.05
N VAL A 5 -6.73 -8.53 8.38
CA VAL A 5 -7.83 -9.46 8.09
C VAL A 5 -7.95 -9.76 6.59
N TYR A 6 -7.72 -8.76 5.72
CA TYR A 6 -7.77 -8.97 4.28
C TYR A 6 -6.52 -9.69 3.76
N TRP A 7 -5.33 -9.24 4.12
CA TRP A 7 -4.09 -9.72 3.51
C TRP A 7 -3.55 -11.01 4.12
N LEU A 8 -3.76 -11.25 5.41
CA LEU A 8 -3.21 -12.41 6.12
C LEU A 8 -3.64 -13.73 5.46
N PRO A 9 -4.93 -14.01 5.18
CA PRO A 9 -5.33 -15.28 4.56
C PRO A 9 -4.77 -15.50 3.15
N ARG A 10 -4.30 -14.43 2.49
CA ARG A 10 -3.73 -14.49 1.13
C ARG A 10 -2.22 -14.71 1.13
N MET A 11 -1.54 -14.24 2.18
CA MET A 11 -0.08 -14.22 2.26
C MET A 11 0.48 -15.25 3.24
N GLU A 12 -0.32 -15.74 4.19
CA GLU A 12 0.13 -16.63 5.28
C GLU A 12 0.63 -18.00 4.79
N HIS A 13 0.23 -18.42 3.59
CA HIS A 13 0.64 -19.70 2.99
C HIS A 13 1.92 -19.60 2.14
N ASN A 14 2.40 -18.39 1.85
CA ASN A 14 3.61 -18.18 1.07
C ASN A 14 4.84 -18.34 1.96
N LYS A 15 5.88 -19.03 1.49
CA LYS A 15 7.15 -19.15 2.24
C LYS A 15 7.78 -17.78 2.47
N TYR A 16 7.76 -16.94 1.44
CA TYR A 16 8.17 -15.54 1.48
C TYR A 16 7.17 -14.69 0.68
N ASN A 17 7.01 -13.44 1.09
CA ASN A 17 6.22 -12.44 0.36
C ASN A 17 7.13 -11.26 0.04
N LEU A 18 7.41 -11.02 -1.24
CA LEU A 18 8.04 -9.78 -1.66
C LEU A 18 6.98 -8.68 -1.72
N ILE A 19 7.11 -7.66 -0.89
CA ILE A 19 6.12 -6.58 -0.75
C ILE A 19 6.75 -5.27 -1.23
N SER A 20 5.97 -4.48 -1.97
CA SER A 20 6.31 -3.10 -2.31
C SER A 20 5.10 -2.19 -2.13
N PHE A 21 5.34 -0.96 -1.70
CA PHE A 21 4.31 0.06 -1.53
C PHE A 21 4.44 1.13 -2.61
N GLN A 22 3.39 1.38 -3.37
CA GLN A 22 3.37 2.48 -4.34
C GLN A 22 2.64 3.68 -3.74
N SER A 23 3.33 4.82 -3.66
CA SER A 23 2.76 6.13 -3.34
C SER A 23 2.50 6.91 -4.65
N ASP A 24 3.51 7.62 -5.15
CA ASP A 24 3.35 8.63 -6.19
C ASP A 24 3.04 8.03 -7.57
N LYS A 25 3.61 6.86 -7.87
CA LYS A 25 3.41 6.17 -9.16
C LYS A 25 1.96 5.67 -9.37
N TYR A 26 1.21 5.46 -8.29
CA TYR A 26 -0.19 5.00 -8.37
C TYR A 26 -1.18 6.17 -8.37
N THR A 27 -0.89 7.26 -7.65
CA THR A 27 -1.79 8.42 -7.52
C THR A 27 -1.97 9.23 -8.80
N ASP A 28 -1.00 9.20 -9.72
CA ASP A 28 -1.07 9.92 -11.00
C ASP A 28 -2.09 9.33 -12.00
N THR A 29 -2.41 8.03 -11.88
CA THR A 29 -3.30 7.33 -12.82
C THR A 29 -4.74 7.23 -12.32
N ALA A 30 -4.96 7.18 -11.01
CA ALA A 30 -6.27 7.09 -10.39
C ALA A 30 -6.69 8.43 -9.78
N LYS A 31 -7.41 9.26 -10.53
CA LYS A 31 -7.90 10.56 -10.05
C LYS A 31 -8.97 10.38 -8.97
N LEU A 32 -8.78 11.01 -7.81
CA LEU A 32 -9.73 11.04 -6.70
C LEU A 32 -10.15 12.49 -6.45
N LYS A 33 -11.46 12.78 -6.44
CA LYS A 33 -12.02 14.09 -6.12
C LYS A 33 -12.96 13.96 -4.92
N ILE A 34 -12.71 14.73 -3.87
CA ILE A 34 -13.49 14.73 -2.63
C ILE A 34 -13.95 16.16 -2.36
N THR A 35 -15.17 16.33 -1.86
CA THR A 35 -15.72 17.65 -1.50
C THR A 35 -16.43 17.53 -0.14
N PRO A 36 -16.02 18.31 0.88
CA PRO A 36 -14.92 19.30 0.87
C PRO A 36 -13.55 18.67 0.59
N GLU A 37 -12.58 19.48 0.15
CA GLU A 37 -11.22 19.01 -0.09
C GLU A 37 -10.56 18.61 1.24
N PRO A 38 -9.85 17.46 1.31
CA PRO A 38 -9.15 17.08 2.52
C PRO A 38 -7.92 17.94 2.77
N ASP A 39 -7.71 18.31 4.03
CA ASP A 39 -6.52 19.02 4.51
C ASP A 39 -5.26 18.13 4.44
N SER A 40 -5.43 16.80 4.47
CA SER A 40 -4.33 15.84 4.31
C SER A 40 -4.82 14.57 3.63
N MET A 41 -4.03 14.04 2.69
CA MET A 41 -4.38 12.83 1.96
C MET A 41 -3.20 11.86 1.87
N LEU A 42 -3.42 10.62 2.31
CA LEU A 42 -2.49 9.52 2.16
C LEU A 42 -3.12 8.44 1.30
N ARG A 43 -2.41 8.02 0.26
CA ARG A 43 -2.84 6.94 -0.64
C ARG A 43 -1.72 5.91 -0.72
N VAL A 44 -2.03 4.67 -0.36
CA VAL A 44 -1.06 3.58 -0.31
C VAL A 44 -1.58 2.41 -1.14
N PHE A 45 -0.78 1.95 -2.09
CA PHE A 45 -1.10 0.73 -2.85
C PHE A 45 -0.03 -0.34 -2.62
N MET A 46 -0.40 -1.42 -1.92
CA MET A 46 0.51 -2.51 -1.64
C MET A 46 0.48 -3.55 -2.76
N THR A 47 1.62 -3.90 -3.33
CA THR A 47 1.74 -5.05 -4.23
C THR A 47 2.56 -6.14 -3.56
N TYR A 48 2.17 -7.41 -3.74
CA TYR A 48 2.97 -8.54 -3.28
C TYR A 48 3.14 -9.61 -4.36
N VAL A 49 4.26 -10.34 -4.26
CA VAL A 49 4.57 -11.54 -5.06
C VAL A 49 4.93 -12.68 -4.09
N PRO A 50 4.33 -13.88 -4.21
CA PRO A 50 4.76 -15.05 -3.46
C PRO A 50 6.13 -15.52 -3.96
N LEU A 51 7.02 -15.87 -3.03
CA LEU A 51 8.34 -16.39 -3.34
C LEU A 51 8.59 -17.73 -2.63
N ASP A 52 9.30 -18.62 -3.32
CA ASP A 52 9.75 -19.90 -2.76
C ASP A 52 11.01 -19.76 -1.89
N GLU A 53 11.83 -18.75 -2.17
CA GLU A 53 13.09 -18.47 -1.50
C GLU A 53 13.21 -16.97 -1.18
N ALA A 54 13.99 -16.64 -0.14
CA ALA A 54 14.27 -15.25 0.20
C ALA A 54 15.16 -14.63 -0.87
N VAL A 55 14.87 -13.38 -1.23
CA VAL A 55 15.69 -12.58 -2.13
C VAL A 55 16.19 -11.35 -1.39
N ASP A 56 17.42 -10.95 -1.67
CA ASP A 56 17.96 -9.70 -1.17
C ASP A 56 17.45 -8.55 -2.05
N ILE A 57 16.94 -7.49 -1.43
CA ILE A 57 16.37 -6.34 -2.10
C ILE A 57 16.85 -5.06 -1.45
N GLU A 58 16.96 -4.01 -2.25
CA GLU A 58 17.15 -2.67 -1.72
C GLU A 58 15.91 -2.25 -0.91
N PRO A 59 16.08 -1.81 0.35
CA PRO A 59 14.98 -1.34 1.17
C PRO A 59 14.25 -0.17 0.50
N GLN A 60 12.93 -0.16 0.63
CA GLN A 60 12.14 0.96 0.15
C GLN A 60 12.19 2.13 1.14
N GLU A 61 12.56 3.31 0.65
CA GLU A 61 12.42 4.56 1.40
C GLU A 61 10.95 4.95 1.52
N LEU A 62 10.45 5.06 2.76
CA LEU A 62 9.08 5.43 3.07
C LEU A 62 9.06 6.78 3.78
N SER A 63 8.39 7.77 3.21
CA SER A 63 8.20 9.07 3.86
C SER A 63 7.15 8.99 4.96
N THR A 64 7.34 9.78 6.02
CA THR A 64 6.31 9.97 7.03
C THR A 64 5.16 10.81 6.47
N PHE A 65 3.96 10.57 7.00
CA PHE A 65 2.76 11.33 6.65
C PHE A 65 2.16 11.95 7.90
N GLU A 66 2.00 13.27 7.90
CA GLU A 66 1.35 14.02 8.98
C GLU A 66 -0.14 14.22 8.67
N ARG A 67 -0.98 13.97 9.68
CA ARG A 67 -2.43 14.16 9.57
C ARG A 67 -2.81 15.52 10.13
N SER A 68 -3.53 16.31 9.34
CA SER A 68 -4.13 17.57 9.78
C SER A 68 -5.57 17.68 9.27
N GLY A 69 -6.43 18.37 10.02
CA GLY A 69 -7.81 18.65 9.66
C GLY A 69 -8.62 17.43 9.18
N PHE A 70 -9.42 17.63 8.14
CA PHE A 70 -10.12 16.58 7.42
C PHE A 70 -9.12 15.73 6.63
N THR A 71 -8.77 14.56 7.17
CA THR A 71 -7.79 13.65 6.55
C THR A 71 -8.47 12.48 5.84
N VAL A 72 -8.00 12.17 4.63
CA VAL A 72 -8.40 10.97 3.87
C VAL A 72 -7.24 9.99 3.79
N VAL A 73 -7.52 8.72 4.09
CA VAL A 73 -6.56 7.62 3.93
C VAL A 73 -7.17 6.57 3.01
N GLU A 74 -6.59 6.41 1.83
CA GLU A 74 -6.90 5.33 0.89
C GLU A 74 -5.83 4.25 0.98
N TRP A 75 -6.26 3.00 1.06
CA TRP A 75 -5.38 1.85 0.99
C TRP A 75 -5.97 0.79 0.07
N GLY A 76 -5.12 0.23 -0.79
CA GLY A 76 -5.47 -0.83 -1.71
C GLY A 76 -4.28 -1.75 -1.95
N GLY A 77 -4.45 -2.69 -2.86
CA GLY A 77 -3.34 -3.53 -3.28
C GLY A 77 -3.71 -4.64 -4.24
N SER A 78 -2.70 -5.36 -4.70
CA SER A 78 -2.86 -6.49 -5.61
C SER A 78 -1.73 -7.51 -5.47
N GLU A 79 -2.04 -8.76 -5.82
CA GLU A 79 -1.03 -9.77 -6.11
C GLU A 79 -0.52 -9.55 -7.54
N ILE A 80 0.79 -9.48 -7.73
CA ILE A 80 1.39 -9.42 -9.06
C ILE A 80 1.61 -10.86 -9.56
N LYS A 81 1.10 -11.15 -10.76
CA LYS A 81 1.22 -12.44 -11.44
C LYS A 81 2.29 -12.42 -12.52
#